data_AF-A0A6P0KCL5-F1
#
_entry.id   AF-A0A6P0KCL5-F1
#
_cell.length_a   1.000
_cell.length_b   1.000
_cell.length_c   1.000
_cell.angle_alpha   90.00
_cell.angle_beta   90.00
_cell.angle_gamma   90.00
#
_symmetry.space_group_name_H-M   'P 1'
#
loop_
_entity.id
_entity.type
_entity.pdbx_description
1 polymer ?
#
loop_
_entity_poly.entity_id
_entity_poly.type
_entity_poly.pdbx_seq_one_letter_code
_entity_poly.pdbx_strand_id
1 'polypeptide(L)'
;MPVGLEVLPGKTLALVGSEVALMGGNLKAAGGRIELGSVGSNSTVTLTPVEKGWTLGYEGVQNFQDIEFSQAASLRTSGPGAGALNIQGRSIILSQGSVILAFTLGSQPGENLTLRATDSLELSGSNAFGVPSFLQSNLNPEATGNAGKLTIETGRLILQDGALISSATGGKGKGGNINIHASESVELIGLDASGFGSTLVTQATLTAEGGNAGDLSIETGRLILQDGALVSSSTSGKGNGGNIDIRASESVELSGMRTDWHSE
;
A
#
# COMPACT_ATOMS: atom_id res chain seq x y z
N MET A 1 -14.80 -19.89 0.22
CA MET A 1 -13.95 -18.81 0.78
C MET A 1 -12.51 -19.18 0.44
N PRO A 2 -11.67 -18.25 -0.02
CA PRO A 2 -10.29 -18.61 -0.33
C PRO A 2 -9.60 -19.02 0.98
N VAL A 3 -8.77 -20.07 0.91
CA VAL A 3 -8.09 -20.65 2.06
C VAL A 3 -7.06 -19.66 2.58
N GLY A 4 -6.96 -19.54 3.90
CA GLY A 4 -6.12 -18.52 4.52
C GLY A 4 -5.89 -18.74 6.00
N LEU A 5 -4.97 -17.96 6.56
CA LEU A 5 -4.73 -17.89 7.99
C LEU A 5 -5.48 -16.69 8.55
N GLU A 6 -6.18 -16.89 9.66
CA GLU A 6 -6.91 -15.86 10.37
C GLU A 6 -6.70 -16.03 11.87
N VAL A 7 -6.53 -14.91 12.57
CA VAL A 7 -6.41 -14.88 14.03
C VAL A 7 -7.64 -14.26 14.67
N LEU A 8 -7.86 -14.57 15.95
CA LEU A 8 -8.90 -13.93 16.75
C LEU A 8 -8.74 -12.39 16.75
N PRO A 9 -9.84 -11.64 16.94
CA PRO A 9 -9.76 -10.18 16.95
C PRO A 9 -8.74 -9.62 17.94
N GLY A 10 -8.03 -8.57 17.53
CA GLY A 10 -7.01 -7.91 18.36
C GLY A 10 -5.70 -8.70 18.53
N LYS A 11 -5.53 -9.84 17.85
CA LYS A 11 -4.31 -10.66 17.91
C LYS A 11 -3.37 -10.39 16.73
N THR A 12 -2.16 -10.95 16.81
CA THR A 12 -1.13 -10.87 15.78
C THR A 12 -1.12 -12.11 14.94
N LEU A 13 -1.05 -11.93 13.62
CA LEU A 13 -0.64 -12.95 12.69
C LEU A 13 0.73 -12.54 12.13
N ALA A 14 1.78 -13.30 12.46
CA ALA A 14 3.14 -13.00 12.05
C ALA A 14 3.72 -14.14 11.21
N LEU A 15 4.33 -13.82 10.07
CA LEU A 15 5.14 -14.76 9.29
C LEU A 15 6.55 -14.20 9.13
N VAL A 16 7.54 -14.95 9.59
CA VAL A 16 8.96 -14.57 9.52
C VAL A 16 9.77 -15.76 9.01
N GLY A 17 10.62 -15.53 8.01
CA GLY A 17 11.44 -16.59 7.43
C GLY A 17 12.54 -16.05 6.52
N SER A 18 13.25 -16.95 5.84
CA SER A 18 14.25 -16.59 4.82
C SER A 18 13.64 -16.28 3.45
N GLU A 19 12.44 -16.79 3.20
CA GLU A 19 11.63 -16.49 2.03
C GLU A 19 10.18 -16.48 2.50
N VAL A 20 9.47 -15.39 2.23
CA VAL A 20 8.04 -15.28 2.58
C VAL A 20 7.28 -15.09 1.28
N ALA A 21 6.69 -16.19 0.78
CA ALA A 21 5.88 -16.17 -0.43
C ALA A 21 4.43 -16.54 -0.11
N LEU A 22 3.50 -15.72 -0.61
CA LEU A 22 2.07 -15.99 -0.58
C LEU A 22 1.58 -16.18 -2.02
N MET A 23 1.24 -17.42 -2.36
CA MET A 23 0.68 -17.80 -3.66
C MET A 23 -0.81 -18.10 -3.49
N GLY A 24 -1.67 -17.14 -3.83
CA GLY A 24 -3.12 -17.22 -3.62
C GLY A 24 -3.56 -17.31 -2.15
N GLY A 25 -2.62 -17.18 -1.22
CA GLY A 25 -2.85 -17.22 0.22
C GLY A 25 -3.54 -15.97 0.72
N ASN A 26 -4.29 -16.10 1.81
CA ASN A 26 -5.06 -15.00 2.40
C ASN A 26 -4.72 -14.89 3.88
N LEU A 27 -4.21 -13.75 4.35
CA LEU A 27 -4.01 -13.51 5.78
C LEU A 27 -4.96 -12.44 6.30
N LYS A 28 -5.57 -12.70 7.45
CA LYS A 28 -6.57 -11.81 8.07
C LYS A 28 -6.32 -11.60 9.56
N ALA A 29 -6.40 -10.34 10.00
CA ALA A 29 -6.41 -10.00 11.43
C ALA A 29 -7.42 -8.87 11.72
N ALA A 30 -8.57 -9.21 12.30
CA ALA A 30 -9.63 -8.24 12.59
C ALA A 30 -9.28 -7.37 13.82
N GLY A 31 -9.10 -6.07 13.65
CA GLY A 31 -8.68 -5.12 14.71
C GLY A 31 -7.35 -5.50 15.36
N GLY A 32 -6.63 -6.44 14.76
CA GLY A 32 -5.37 -7.02 15.21
C GLY A 32 -4.22 -6.51 14.36
N ARG A 33 -3.16 -7.28 14.20
CA ARG A 33 -2.02 -6.86 13.39
C ARG A 33 -1.49 -7.99 12.52
N ILE A 34 -0.94 -7.62 11.38
CA ILE A 34 -0.19 -8.54 10.53
C ILE A 34 1.25 -8.03 10.45
N GLU A 35 2.20 -8.92 10.72
CA GLU A 35 3.64 -8.64 10.70
C GLU A 35 4.32 -9.64 9.75
N LEU A 36 4.91 -9.15 8.66
CA LEU A 36 5.66 -9.98 7.71
C LEU A 36 7.12 -9.56 7.68
N GLY A 37 8.02 -10.53 7.77
CA GLY A 37 9.47 -10.31 7.77
C GLY A 37 10.23 -11.35 6.98
N SER A 38 11.09 -10.93 6.05
CA SER A 38 11.95 -11.85 5.32
C SER A 38 13.42 -11.51 5.56
N VAL A 39 14.14 -12.40 6.25
CA VAL A 39 15.49 -12.16 6.78
C VAL A 39 16.44 -13.31 6.43
N GLY A 40 17.67 -12.98 6.08
CA GLY A 40 18.69 -13.94 5.70
C GLY A 40 19.30 -14.67 6.90
N SER A 41 20.21 -15.61 6.61
CA SER A 41 20.95 -16.37 7.64
C SER A 41 21.64 -15.46 8.66
N ASN A 42 21.76 -15.93 9.90
CA ASN A 42 22.37 -15.21 11.02
C ASN A 42 21.64 -13.91 11.41
N SER A 43 20.36 -13.79 11.07
CA SER A 43 19.48 -12.71 11.52
C SER A 43 18.72 -13.13 12.78
N THR A 44 18.52 -12.17 13.69
CA THR A 44 17.63 -12.33 14.85
C THR A 44 16.48 -11.36 14.69
N VAL A 45 15.25 -11.84 14.81
CA VAL A 45 14.04 -11.01 14.84
C VAL A 45 13.50 -10.99 16.25
N THR A 46 13.39 -9.80 16.83
CA THR A 46 12.88 -9.60 18.18
C THR A 46 11.36 -9.63 18.17
N LEU A 47 10.75 -10.29 19.15
CA LEU A 47 9.30 -10.28 19.38
C LEU A 47 9.00 -9.44 20.62
N THR A 48 8.39 -8.27 20.42
CA THR A 48 8.09 -7.34 21.52
C THR A 48 6.58 -7.34 21.79
N PRO A 49 6.13 -7.66 23.02
CA PRO A 49 4.72 -7.59 23.35
C PRO A 49 4.25 -6.13 23.39
N VAL A 50 3.09 -5.89 22.81
CA VAL A 50 2.40 -4.60 22.77
C VAL A 50 0.96 -4.77 23.28
N GLU A 51 0.26 -3.66 23.57
CA GLU A 51 -1.08 -3.67 24.16
C GLU A 51 -2.05 -4.63 23.44
N LYS A 52 -2.02 -4.60 22.12
CA LYS A 52 -2.73 -5.57 21.28
C LYS A 52 -1.70 -6.45 20.58
N GLY A 53 -1.10 -7.49 21.19
CA GLY A 53 -0.30 -8.54 20.52
C GLY A 53 1.24 -8.36 20.52
N TRP A 54 1.94 -8.64 19.40
CA TRP A 54 3.42 -8.71 19.31
C TRP A 54 4.07 -8.04 18.07
N THR A 55 4.81 -6.96 18.21
CA THR A 55 5.53 -6.36 17.06
C THR A 55 6.85 -7.07 16.79
N LEU A 56 7.30 -7.03 15.54
CA LEU A 56 8.61 -7.54 15.14
C LEU A 56 9.65 -6.42 15.14
N GLY A 57 10.81 -6.69 15.74
CA GLY A 57 11.99 -5.84 15.71
C GLY A 57 13.08 -6.47 14.85
N TYR A 58 13.70 -5.66 13.99
CA TYR A 58 14.75 -6.10 13.07
C TYR A 58 16.10 -5.42 13.38
N GLU A 59 16.30 -5.01 14.63
CA GLU A 59 17.54 -4.42 15.08
C GLU A 59 18.71 -5.39 14.85
N GLY A 60 19.71 -4.95 14.08
CA GLY A 60 20.88 -5.77 13.74
C GLY A 60 20.69 -6.70 12.54
N VAL A 61 19.52 -6.76 11.90
CA VAL A 61 19.34 -7.47 10.63
C VAL A 61 20.03 -6.68 9.51
N GLN A 62 21.04 -7.30 8.90
CA GLN A 62 21.84 -6.70 7.81
C GLN A 62 21.45 -7.24 6.42
N ASN A 63 20.79 -8.39 6.37
CA ASN A 63 20.50 -9.09 5.12
C ASN A 63 19.02 -9.43 5.08
N PHE A 64 18.19 -8.57 4.50
CA PHE A 64 16.79 -8.91 4.23
C PHE A 64 16.69 -9.78 2.97
N GLN A 65 15.61 -10.53 2.88
CA GLN A 65 15.26 -11.38 1.72
C GLN A 65 13.91 -10.95 1.16
N ASP A 66 13.47 -11.59 0.08
CA ASP A 66 12.30 -11.13 -0.65
C ASP A 66 10.99 -11.60 -0.01
N ILE A 67 9.95 -10.80 -0.23
CA ILE A 67 8.57 -11.11 0.11
C ILE A 67 7.76 -11.03 -1.19
N GLU A 68 7.10 -12.13 -1.55
CA GLU A 68 6.34 -12.22 -2.79
C GLU A 68 4.87 -12.51 -2.54
N PHE A 69 4.00 -11.76 -3.21
CA PHE A 69 2.57 -12.00 -3.30
C PHE A 69 2.22 -12.26 -4.77
N SER A 70 1.56 -13.39 -5.02
CA SER A 70 1.14 -13.78 -6.37
C SER A 70 -0.20 -14.50 -6.36
N GLN A 71 -0.76 -14.73 -7.55
CA GLN A 71 -1.99 -15.49 -7.76
C GLN A 71 -3.19 -14.96 -6.94
N ALA A 72 -3.38 -13.64 -6.92
CA ALA A 72 -4.42 -12.96 -6.13
C ALA A 72 -4.31 -13.23 -4.61
N ALA A 73 -3.09 -13.30 -4.07
CA ALA A 73 -2.87 -13.35 -2.63
C ALA A 73 -3.41 -12.07 -1.96
N SER A 74 -3.88 -12.20 -0.72
CA SER A 74 -4.40 -11.06 0.04
C SER A 74 -3.87 -10.96 1.46
N LEU A 75 -3.59 -9.73 1.86
CA LEU A 75 -3.25 -9.36 3.24
C LEU A 75 -4.26 -8.34 3.74
N ARG A 76 -4.96 -8.64 4.84
CA ARG A 76 -6.06 -7.78 5.30
C ARG A 76 -6.11 -7.57 6.80
N THR A 77 -6.13 -6.31 7.21
CA THR A 77 -6.63 -5.88 8.53
C THR A 77 -7.95 -5.12 8.37
N SER A 78 -8.84 -5.28 9.35
CA SER A 78 -10.10 -4.56 9.36
C SER A 78 -10.68 -4.47 10.76
N GLY A 79 -11.31 -3.37 11.12
CA GLY A 79 -11.95 -3.21 12.43
C GLY A 79 -12.12 -1.75 12.79
N PRO A 80 -12.55 -1.41 14.02
CA PRO A 80 -12.81 -0.03 14.41
C PRO A 80 -11.66 0.95 14.10
N GLY A 81 -10.40 0.49 14.22
CA GLY A 81 -9.19 1.23 13.82
C GLY A 81 -8.34 0.47 12.79
N ALA A 82 -8.93 -0.39 11.95
CA ALA A 82 -8.29 -1.32 11.01
C ALA A 82 -7.38 -2.39 11.66
N GLY A 83 -6.43 -1.98 12.48
CA GLY A 83 -5.29 -2.78 12.95
C GLY A 83 -4.05 -2.57 12.08
N ALA A 84 -2.85 -2.67 12.67
CA ALA A 84 -1.60 -2.39 11.98
C ALA A 84 -1.17 -3.48 10.98
N LEU A 85 -0.50 -3.06 9.91
CA LEU A 85 0.14 -3.92 8.91
C LEU A 85 1.58 -3.48 8.72
N ASN A 86 2.54 -4.35 9.04
CA ASN A 86 3.97 -4.07 8.85
C ASN A 86 4.60 -5.17 8.00
N ILE A 87 5.34 -4.77 6.97
CA ILE A 87 6.02 -5.68 6.05
C ILE A 87 7.45 -5.20 5.87
N GLN A 88 8.42 -6.08 6.09
CA GLN A 88 9.83 -5.74 5.96
C GLN A 88 10.64 -6.83 5.24
N GLY A 89 11.32 -6.44 4.16
CA GLY A 89 12.10 -7.35 3.30
C GLY A 89 13.16 -6.60 2.48
N ARG A 90 13.83 -7.31 1.56
CA ARG A 90 14.73 -6.71 0.58
C ARG A 90 13.92 -6.15 -0.58
N SER A 91 13.24 -7.03 -1.30
CA SER A 91 12.20 -6.65 -2.25
C SER A 91 10.83 -7.12 -1.74
N ILE A 92 9.80 -6.29 -1.91
CA ILE A 92 8.41 -6.63 -1.65
C ILE A 92 7.68 -6.55 -2.99
N ILE A 93 7.17 -7.68 -3.47
CA ILE A 93 6.63 -7.80 -4.83
C ILE A 93 5.17 -8.24 -4.75
N LEU A 94 4.26 -7.42 -5.29
CA LEU A 94 2.85 -7.74 -5.47
C LEU A 94 2.58 -7.92 -6.95
N SER A 95 2.31 -9.16 -7.34
CA SER A 95 2.04 -9.53 -8.73
C SER A 95 0.69 -10.20 -8.90
N GLN A 96 0.20 -10.27 -10.14
CA GLN A 96 -0.95 -11.10 -10.53
C GLN A 96 -2.23 -10.78 -9.72
N GLY A 97 -2.51 -9.49 -9.53
CA GLY A 97 -3.69 -9.00 -8.82
C GLY A 97 -3.67 -9.27 -7.32
N SER A 98 -2.49 -9.29 -6.71
CA SER A 98 -2.33 -9.45 -5.26
C SER A 98 -2.55 -8.14 -4.53
N VAL A 99 -3.11 -8.21 -3.31
CA VAL A 99 -3.67 -7.04 -2.62
C VAL A 99 -3.25 -6.96 -1.16
N ILE A 100 -2.96 -5.75 -0.70
CA ILE A 100 -2.75 -5.44 0.72
C ILE A 100 -3.74 -4.36 1.14
N LEU A 101 -4.51 -4.64 2.20
CA LEU A 101 -5.71 -3.89 2.56
C LEU A 101 -5.79 -3.61 4.06
N ALA A 102 -5.91 -2.34 4.44
CA ALA A 102 -6.28 -1.90 5.79
C ALA A 102 -7.65 -1.20 5.74
N PHE A 103 -8.64 -1.69 6.49
CA PHE A 103 -9.98 -1.08 6.53
C PHE A 103 -10.38 -0.59 7.91
N THR A 104 -10.46 0.73 8.07
CA THR A 104 -11.04 1.36 9.25
C THR A 104 -12.56 1.35 9.13
N LEU A 105 -13.23 0.67 10.07
CA LEU A 105 -14.68 0.42 10.04
C LEU A 105 -15.45 1.20 11.13
N GLY A 106 -14.76 1.88 12.04
CA GLY A 106 -15.39 2.49 13.21
C GLY A 106 -14.98 3.93 13.45
N SER A 107 -15.15 4.37 14.70
CA SER A 107 -14.82 5.72 15.15
C SER A 107 -13.37 5.90 15.59
N GLN A 108 -12.60 4.80 15.71
CA GLN A 108 -11.19 4.88 16.08
C GLN A 108 -10.35 5.30 14.87
N PRO A 109 -9.27 6.08 15.06
CA PRO A 109 -8.29 6.30 14.00
C PRO A 109 -7.72 4.96 13.50
N GLY A 110 -7.54 4.85 12.19
CA GLY A 110 -6.84 3.72 11.59
C GLY A 110 -5.39 3.62 12.05
N GLU A 111 -4.96 2.43 12.42
CA GLU A 111 -3.54 2.10 12.62
C GLU A 111 -2.80 2.05 11.27
N ASN A 112 -1.47 2.11 11.30
CA ASN A 112 -0.66 2.33 10.10
C ASN A 112 -0.47 1.06 9.25
N LEU A 113 -0.32 1.29 7.95
CA LEU A 113 0.20 0.34 6.97
C LEU A 113 1.62 0.77 6.58
N THR A 114 2.60 -0.04 6.91
CA THR A 114 4.03 0.27 6.73
C THR A 114 4.71 -0.81 5.90
N LEU A 115 5.37 -0.39 4.80
CA LEU A 115 6.18 -1.26 3.96
C LEU A 115 7.61 -0.73 3.95
N ARG A 116 8.56 -1.59 4.30
CA ARG A 116 10.00 -1.28 4.34
C ARG A 116 10.74 -2.30 3.48
N ALA A 117 11.24 -1.87 2.34
CA ALA A 117 11.98 -2.73 1.42
C ALA A 117 13.36 -2.13 1.18
N THR A 118 14.44 -2.80 1.57
CA THR A 118 15.78 -2.21 1.43
C THR A 118 16.22 -1.98 -0.02
N ASP A 119 15.60 -2.68 -0.98
CA ASP A 119 15.87 -2.56 -2.41
C ASP A 119 14.65 -2.01 -3.17
N SER A 120 13.56 -2.79 -3.27
CA SER A 120 12.40 -2.38 -4.07
C SER A 120 11.03 -2.73 -3.48
N LEU A 121 10.04 -1.87 -3.71
CA LEU A 121 8.62 -2.20 -3.62
C LEU A 121 8.02 -2.16 -5.02
N GLU A 122 7.50 -3.29 -5.48
CA GLU A 122 7.02 -3.49 -6.85
C GLU A 122 5.57 -3.96 -6.84
N LEU A 123 4.69 -3.22 -7.53
CA LEU A 123 3.32 -3.64 -7.78
C LEU A 123 3.12 -3.72 -9.29
N SER A 124 2.71 -4.89 -9.77
CA SER A 124 2.49 -5.12 -11.20
C SER A 124 1.41 -6.16 -11.48
N GLY A 125 0.90 -6.12 -12.70
CA GLY A 125 0.00 -7.12 -13.26
C GLY A 125 -1.41 -7.14 -12.63
N SER A 126 -2.29 -7.84 -13.32
CA SER A 126 -3.68 -8.07 -12.92
C SER A 126 -3.98 -9.56 -12.81
N ASN A 127 -5.01 -9.92 -12.05
CA ASN A 127 -5.51 -11.29 -12.03
C ASN A 127 -6.40 -11.58 -13.26
N ALA A 128 -6.89 -12.82 -13.36
CA ALA A 128 -7.73 -13.27 -14.47
C ALA A 128 -9.05 -12.48 -14.67
N PHE A 129 -9.45 -11.68 -13.68
CA PHE A 129 -10.63 -10.82 -13.73
C PHE A 129 -10.30 -9.36 -14.05
N GLY A 130 -9.04 -9.06 -14.40
CA GLY A 130 -8.58 -7.71 -14.69
C GLY A 130 -8.37 -6.84 -13.45
N VAL A 131 -8.39 -7.42 -12.24
CA VAL A 131 -8.12 -6.66 -11.01
C VAL A 131 -6.61 -6.48 -10.87
N PRO A 132 -6.09 -5.23 -10.84
CA PRO A 132 -4.66 -4.98 -10.71
C PRO A 132 -4.15 -5.29 -9.29
N SER A 133 -2.83 -5.42 -9.15
CA SER A 133 -2.19 -5.47 -7.83
C SER A 133 -2.30 -4.10 -7.15
N PHE A 134 -2.65 -4.08 -5.86
CA PHE A 134 -2.84 -2.81 -5.15
C PHE A 134 -2.57 -2.83 -3.65
N LEU A 135 -2.26 -1.64 -3.14
CA LEU A 135 -2.10 -1.32 -1.73
C LEU A 135 -3.16 -0.29 -1.32
N GLN A 136 -3.94 -0.58 -0.27
CA GLN A 136 -4.94 0.38 0.20
C GLN A 136 -5.03 0.51 1.72
N SER A 137 -5.15 1.76 2.17
CA SER A 137 -5.59 2.11 3.53
C SER A 137 -6.87 2.94 3.45
N ASN A 138 -8.02 2.33 3.78
CA ASN A 138 -9.33 2.87 3.48
C ASN A 138 -10.18 3.09 4.74
N LEU A 139 -10.94 4.19 4.75
CA LEU A 139 -12.03 4.43 5.69
C LEU A 139 -13.36 4.01 5.06
N ASN A 140 -14.11 3.16 5.75
CA ASN A 140 -15.41 2.68 5.30
C ASN A 140 -16.46 3.81 5.25
N PRO A 141 -17.44 3.80 4.32
CA PRO A 141 -18.51 4.79 4.23
C PRO A 141 -19.26 5.13 5.52
N GLU A 142 -19.46 4.16 6.41
CA GLU A 142 -20.19 4.37 7.67
C GLU A 142 -19.28 4.79 8.83
N ALA A 143 -17.96 4.77 8.62
CA ALA A 143 -16.98 5.06 9.65
C ALA A 143 -16.80 6.57 9.89
N THR A 144 -16.55 6.92 11.16
CA THR A 144 -16.39 8.31 11.62
C THR A 144 -14.98 8.63 12.12
N GLY A 145 -14.12 7.62 12.27
CA GLY A 145 -12.69 7.79 12.52
C GLY A 145 -11.96 8.27 11.25
N ASN A 146 -10.63 8.34 11.28
CA ASN A 146 -9.83 8.64 10.10
C ASN A 146 -9.19 7.36 9.55
N ALA A 147 -8.89 7.31 8.25
CA ALA A 147 -8.08 6.22 7.69
C ALA A 147 -6.64 6.27 8.22
N GLY A 148 -6.01 5.11 8.33
CA GLY A 148 -4.64 4.99 8.81
C GLY A 148 -3.62 5.51 7.80
N LYS A 149 -2.45 5.92 8.28
CA LYS A 149 -1.35 6.39 7.42
C LYS A 149 -0.75 5.21 6.65
N LEU A 150 -0.42 5.44 5.39
CA LEU A 150 0.36 4.54 4.55
C LEU A 150 1.78 5.08 4.43
N THR A 151 2.77 4.30 4.88
CA THR A 151 4.19 4.67 4.81
C THR A 151 4.95 3.63 4.01
N ILE A 152 5.69 4.10 3.00
CA ILE A 152 6.58 3.29 2.17
C ILE A 152 7.98 3.85 2.32
N GLU A 153 8.93 2.98 2.67
CA GLU A 153 10.35 3.27 2.70
C GLU A 153 11.08 2.25 1.85
N THR A 154 11.74 2.69 0.79
CA THR A 154 12.42 1.77 -0.13
C THR A 154 13.59 2.39 -0.88
N GLY A 155 14.35 1.59 -1.64
CA GLY A 155 15.27 2.11 -2.66
C GLY A 155 14.48 2.61 -3.87
N ARG A 156 13.67 1.71 -4.45
CA ARG A 156 12.84 1.98 -5.64
C ARG A 156 11.39 1.60 -5.39
N LEU A 157 10.47 2.53 -5.65
CA LEU A 157 9.05 2.25 -5.71
C LEU A 157 8.62 2.15 -7.19
N ILE A 158 8.10 1.00 -7.60
CA ILE A 158 7.71 0.75 -8.99
C ILE A 158 6.24 0.32 -9.02
N LEU A 159 5.41 1.13 -9.69
CA LEU A 159 4.03 0.80 -10.04
C LEU A 159 3.94 0.64 -11.55
N GLN A 160 3.54 -0.56 -11.98
CA GLN A 160 3.49 -0.96 -13.38
C GLN A 160 2.08 -1.40 -13.79
N ASP A 161 1.75 -1.14 -15.04
CA ASP A 161 0.58 -1.70 -15.74
C ASP A 161 -0.75 -1.50 -15.00
N GLY A 162 -0.98 -0.27 -14.52
CA GLY A 162 -2.20 0.12 -13.81
C GLY A 162 -2.24 -0.27 -12.33
N ALA A 163 -1.10 -0.65 -11.76
CA ALA A 163 -0.99 -0.85 -10.32
C ALA A 163 -1.43 0.40 -9.52
N LEU A 164 -2.01 0.16 -8.35
CA LEU A 164 -2.64 1.21 -7.54
C LEU A 164 -2.12 1.22 -6.10
N ILE A 165 -1.69 2.40 -5.64
CA ILE A 165 -1.56 2.71 -4.22
C ILE A 165 -2.60 3.78 -3.88
N SER A 166 -3.44 3.49 -2.89
CA SER A 166 -4.53 4.37 -2.50
C SER A 166 -4.65 4.54 -1.00
N SER A 167 -4.97 5.76 -0.55
CA SER A 167 -5.63 5.94 0.74
C SER A 167 -6.92 6.71 0.56
N ALA A 168 -8.03 6.00 0.71
CA ALA A 168 -9.34 6.54 0.41
C ALA A 168 -10.20 6.71 1.68
N THR A 169 -11.10 7.68 1.67
CA THR A 169 -12.22 7.75 2.60
C THR A 169 -13.54 7.69 1.85
N GLY A 170 -14.40 6.76 2.26
CA GLY A 170 -15.84 6.90 2.04
C GLY A 170 -16.56 7.50 3.25
N GLY A 171 -15.93 7.56 4.41
CA GLY A 171 -16.57 7.99 5.64
C GLY A 171 -16.64 9.51 5.77
N LYS A 172 -17.04 9.95 6.97
CA LYS A 172 -17.02 11.38 7.35
C LYS A 172 -15.62 11.87 7.71
N GLY A 173 -14.74 10.96 8.12
CA GLY A 173 -13.37 11.29 8.50
C GLY A 173 -12.43 11.48 7.32
N LYS A 174 -11.23 11.97 7.63
CA LYS A 174 -10.17 12.23 6.65
C LYS A 174 -9.61 10.89 6.11
N GLY A 175 -9.33 10.85 4.81
CA GLY A 175 -8.50 9.82 4.18
C GLY A 175 -7.10 9.79 4.81
N GLY A 176 -6.43 8.64 4.73
CA GLY A 176 -5.09 8.49 5.29
C GLY A 176 -4.08 9.25 4.44
N ASN A 177 -3.02 9.73 5.08
CA ASN A 177 -1.90 10.30 4.35
C ASN A 177 -1.04 9.18 3.75
N ILE A 178 -0.49 9.43 2.56
CA ILE A 178 0.54 8.58 1.95
C ILE A 178 1.89 9.29 2.05
N ASN A 179 2.86 8.63 2.67
CA ASN A 179 4.24 9.09 2.72
C ASN A 179 5.13 8.06 2.05
N ILE A 180 5.85 8.48 1.02
CA ILE A 180 6.82 7.67 0.29
C ILE A 180 8.20 8.30 0.46
N HIS A 181 9.15 7.51 0.92
CA HIS A 181 10.57 7.82 0.92
C HIS A 181 11.27 6.73 0.10
N ALA A 182 11.68 7.07 -1.13
CA ALA A 182 12.37 6.14 -2.03
C ALA A 182 13.76 6.69 -2.35
N SER A 183 14.83 6.10 -1.81
CA SER A 183 16.16 6.71 -1.88
C SER A 183 16.72 6.86 -3.30
N GLU A 184 16.23 6.06 -4.25
CA GLU A 184 16.67 6.07 -5.65
C GLU A 184 15.58 6.62 -6.57
N SER A 185 14.42 5.96 -6.66
CA SER A 185 13.37 6.34 -7.60
C SER A 185 11.94 6.01 -7.16
N VAL A 186 11.00 6.78 -7.70
CA VAL A 186 9.57 6.45 -7.77
C VAL A 186 9.17 6.43 -9.24
N GLU A 187 8.65 5.30 -9.69
CA GLU A 187 8.32 5.01 -11.09
C GLU A 187 6.87 4.57 -11.20
N LEU A 188 6.03 5.38 -11.85
CA LEU A 188 4.67 5.00 -12.24
C LEU A 188 4.64 4.94 -13.76
N ILE A 189 4.56 3.72 -14.31
CA ILE A 189 4.70 3.47 -15.75
C ILE A 189 3.68 2.44 -16.23
N GLY A 190 3.45 2.39 -17.53
CA GLY A 190 2.58 1.40 -18.16
C GLY A 190 1.08 1.63 -17.93
N LEU A 191 0.31 0.88 -18.72
CA LEU A 191 -1.16 0.89 -18.74
C LEU A 191 -1.66 -0.51 -18.42
N ASP A 192 -2.78 -0.61 -17.71
CA ASP A 192 -3.51 -1.87 -17.64
C ASP A 192 -4.20 -2.23 -18.96
N ALA A 193 -4.81 -3.41 -19.01
CA ALA A 193 -5.55 -3.90 -20.17
C ALA A 193 -6.76 -3.01 -20.58
N SER A 194 -7.21 -2.11 -19.70
CA SER A 194 -8.29 -1.15 -19.95
C SER A 194 -7.78 0.24 -20.34
N GLY A 195 -6.47 0.44 -20.42
CA GLY A 195 -5.84 1.71 -20.74
C GLY A 195 -5.71 2.67 -19.56
N PHE A 196 -5.84 2.20 -18.31
CA PHE A 196 -5.61 3.02 -17.12
C PHE A 196 -4.14 2.96 -16.69
N GLY A 197 -3.54 4.13 -16.47
CA GLY A 197 -2.17 4.24 -16.00
C GLY A 197 -2.01 3.91 -14.52
N SER A 198 -0.78 3.55 -14.15
CA SER A 198 -0.38 3.32 -12.76
C SER A 198 -0.66 4.55 -11.88
N THR A 199 -1.18 4.33 -10.67
CA THR A 199 -1.87 5.37 -9.91
C THR A 199 -1.44 5.40 -8.44
N LEU A 200 -1.13 6.59 -7.94
CA LEU A 200 -0.87 6.89 -6.53
C LEU A 200 -1.81 8.00 -6.06
N VAL A 201 -2.76 7.67 -5.18
CA VAL A 201 -3.81 8.63 -4.82
C VAL A 201 -4.19 8.63 -3.35
N THR A 202 -4.48 9.83 -2.83
CA THR A 202 -5.39 9.96 -1.70
C THR A 202 -6.73 10.48 -2.22
N GLN A 203 -7.83 9.93 -1.72
CA GLN A 203 -9.14 10.31 -2.24
C GLN A 203 -10.24 10.35 -1.18
N ALA A 204 -11.20 11.24 -1.38
CA ALA A 204 -12.49 11.17 -0.70
C ALA A 204 -13.59 10.90 -1.73
N THR A 205 -14.39 9.86 -1.50
CA THR A 205 -15.48 9.50 -2.42
C THR A 205 -16.73 10.32 -2.14
N LEU A 206 -17.66 10.33 -3.10
CA LEU A 206 -18.91 11.08 -3.02
C LEU A 206 -19.81 10.52 -1.91
N THR A 207 -19.75 11.11 -0.72
CA THR A 207 -20.70 10.81 0.36
C THR A 207 -21.46 12.05 0.79
N ALA A 208 -22.66 11.83 1.33
CA ALA A 208 -23.58 12.90 1.71
C ALA A 208 -22.96 13.89 2.71
N GLU A 209 -22.04 13.40 3.54
CA GLU A 209 -21.38 14.15 4.61
C GLU A 209 -19.98 14.65 4.26
N GLY A 210 -19.28 14.04 3.30
CA GLY A 210 -18.05 14.56 2.68
C GLY A 210 -16.82 14.57 3.60
N GLY A 211 -16.05 13.48 3.60
CA GLY A 211 -14.71 13.44 4.20
C GLY A 211 -13.68 14.21 3.38
N ASN A 212 -12.59 14.65 4.01
CA ASN A 212 -11.44 15.26 3.32
C ASN A 212 -10.49 14.18 2.79
N ALA A 213 -9.84 14.42 1.65
CA ALA A 213 -8.76 13.56 1.19
C ALA A 213 -7.53 13.67 2.11
N GLY A 214 -6.67 12.65 2.07
CA GLY A 214 -5.37 12.65 2.74
C GLY A 214 -4.33 13.51 2.02
N ASP A 215 -3.22 13.82 2.68
CA ASP A 215 -2.06 14.43 2.01
C ASP A 215 -1.15 13.34 1.41
N LEU A 216 -0.41 13.71 0.36
CA LEU A 216 0.51 12.83 -0.34
C LEU A 216 1.89 13.48 -0.35
N SER A 217 2.89 12.79 0.20
CA SER A 217 4.29 13.24 0.22
C SER A 217 5.18 12.21 -0.48
N ILE A 218 6.00 12.65 -1.43
CA ILE A 218 7.03 11.85 -2.10
C ILE A 218 8.38 12.51 -1.89
N GLU A 219 9.32 11.77 -1.33
CA GLU A 219 10.74 12.13 -1.29
C GLU A 219 11.55 11.07 -2.05
N THR A 220 12.30 11.49 -3.06
CA THR A 220 13.07 10.56 -3.88
C THR A 220 14.27 11.18 -4.59
N GLY A 221 15.13 10.35 -5.18
CA GLY A 221 16.12 10.80 -6.15
C GLY A 221 15.44 11.23 -7.46
N ARG A 222 14.77 10.28 -8.11
CA ARG A 222 14.09 10.49 -9.40
C ARG A 222 12.61 10.15 -9.31
N LEU A 223 11.77 11.05 -9.81
CA LEU A 223 10.35 10.77 -10.04
C LEU A 223 10.09 10.61 -11.53
N ILE A 224 9.56 9.45 -11.94
CA ILE A 224 9.23 9.13 -13.33
C ILE A 224 7.74 8.78 -13.41
N LEU A 225 6.97 9.59 -14.13
CA LEU A 225 5.55 9.39 -14.40
C LEU A 225 5.34 9.28 -15.91
N GLN A 226 5.00 8.10 -16.40
CA GLN A 226 4.83 7.82 -17.84
C GLN A 226 3.45 7.22 -18.14
N ASP A 227 3.09 7.20 -19.41
CA ASP A 227 1.89 6.52 -19.93
C ASP A 227 0.59 6.95 -19.26
N GLY A 228 0.48 8.22 -18.87
CA GLY A 228 -0.72 8.72 -18.18
C GLY A 228 -0.85 8.27 -16.73
N ALA A 229 0.27 7.93 -16.09
CA ALA A 229 0.37 7.79 -14.65
C ALA A 229 -0.27 8.96 -13.89
N LEU A 230 -0.91 8.65 -12.77
CA LEU A 230 -1.68 9.61 -11.98
C LEU A 230 -1.14 9.72 -10.54
N VAL A 231 -0.82 10.94 -10.12
CA VAL A 231 -0.59 11.31 -8.72
C VAL A 231 -1.65 12.35 -8.33
N SER A 232 -2.52 12.03 -7.38
CA SER A 232 -3.64 12.91 -7.03
C SER A 232 -4.00 12.88 -5.54
N SER A 233 -4.48 14.00 -5.03
CA SER A 233 -5.11 14.14 -3.73
C SER A 233 -6.41 14.91 -3.92
N SER A 234 -7.51 14.18 -4.07
CA SER A 234 -8.76 14.78 -4.56
C SER A 234 -10.00 14.30 -3.83
N THR A 235 -11.06 15.08 -3.97
CA THR A 235 -12.39 14.77 -3.44
C THR A 235 -13.37 14.72 -4.60
N SER A 236 -14.21 13.70 -4.62
CA SER A 236 -15.41 13.69 -5.47
C SER A 236 -16.63 14.21 -4.71
N GLY A 237 -16.51 14.49 -3.41
CA GLY A 237 -17.58 14.94 -2.52
C GLY A 237 -17.46 16.40 -2.10
N LYS A 238 -18.11 16.74 -0.98
CA LYS A 238 -18.11 18.10 -0.41
C LYS A 238 -16.86 18.45 0.41
N GLY A 239 -16.10 17.44 0.83
CA GLY A 239 -14.85 17.66 1.58
C GLY A 239 -13.77 18.27 0.69
N ASN A 240 -12.64 18.64 1.30
CA ASN A 240 -11.50 19.23 0.59
C ASN A 240 -10.53 18.16 0.08
N GLY A 241 -9.88 18.45 -1.06
CA GLY A 241 -8.66 17.74 -1.46
C GLY A 241 -7.52 18.00 -0.47
N GLY A 242 -6.50 17.16 -0.50
CA GLY A 242 -5.30 17.33 0.32
C GLY A 242 -4.15 17.94 -0.47
N ASN A 243 -3.02 18.13 0.21
CA ASN A 243 -1.80 18.62 -0.43
C ASN A 243 -1.01 17.49 -1.07
N ILE A 244 -0.35 17.80 -2.18
CA ILE A 244 0.67 16.94 -2.80
C ILE A 244 2.00 17.67 -2.68
N ASP A 245 2.96 17.05 -2.00
CA ASP A 245 4.31 17.55 -1.82
C ASP A 245 5.31 16.55 -2.41
N ILE A 246 6.09 16.98 -3.40
CA ILE A 246 7.06 16.14 -4.11
C ILE A 246 8.43 16.80 -4.01
N ARG A 247 9.39 16.06 -3.48
CA ARG A 247 10.81 16.43 -3.41
C ARG A 247 11.63 15.37 -4.14
N ALA A 248 12.05 15.69 -5.36
CA ALA A 248 12.99 14.88 -6.13
C ALA A 248 14.35 15.58 -6.15
N SER A 249 15.41 14.93 -5.65
CA SER A 249 16.74 15.55 -5.55
C SER A 249 17.54 15.53 -6.86
N GLU A 250 17.21 14.62 -7.78
CA GLU A 250 17.89 14.47 -9.07
C GLU A 250 17.01 14.96 -10.23
N SER A 251 15.79 14.41 -10.40
CA SER A 251 14.93 14.77 -11.55
C SER A 251 13.46 14.45 -11.35
N VAL A 252 12.62 15.14 -12.12
CA VAL A 252 11.21 14.81 -12.33
C VAL A 252 10.95 14.69 -13.83
N GLU A 253 10.52 13.52 -14.28
CA GLU A 253 10.13 13.23 -15.66
C GLU A 253 8.62 12.95 -15.73
N LEU A 254 7.91 13.67 -16.60
CA LEU A 254 6.50 13.43 -16.87
C LEU A 254 6.29 13.25 -18.37
N SER A 255 5.77 12.10 -18.77
CA SER A 255 5.34 11.79 -20.13
C SER A 255 3.88 11.35 -20.11
N GLY A 256 3.03 12.05 -20.87
CA GLY A 256 1.62 11.70 -21.00
C GLY A 256 1.40 10.44 -21.84
N MET A 257 0.13 10.06 -22.03
CA MET A 257 -0.22 9.01 -22.98
C MET A 257 0.16 9.44 -24.39
N ARG A 258 0.94 8.61 -25.07
CA ARG A 258 1.18 8.78 -26.49
C ARG A 258 -0.11 8.38 -27.20
N THR A 259 -0.81 9.37 -27.76
CA THR A 259 -1.88 9.10 -28.71
C THR A 259 -1.23 8.94 -30.07
N ASP A 260 -1.07 7.72 -30.55
CA ASP A 260 -0.75 7.48 -31.95
C ASP A 260 -1.96 7.93 -32.76
N TRP A 261 -1.95 9.20 -33.17
CA TRP A 261 -2.85 9.70 -34.20
C TRP A 261 -2.45 9.01 -35.50
N HIS A 262 -3.13 7.91 -35.84
CA HIS A 262 -3.18 7.45 -37.22
C HIS A 262 -4.31 8.21 -37.92
N SER A 263 -3.95 9.24 -38.67
CA SER A 263 -4.83 9.75 -39.72
C SER A 263 -4.80 8.74 -40.87
N GLU A 264 -5.86 7.95 -41.01
CA GLU A 264 -6.23 7.37 -42.31
C GLU A 264 -6.86 8.44 -43.21
#